data_AF-A0A965XJC7-F1
#
_entry.id   AF-A0A965XJC7-F1
#
_cell.length_a   1.000
_cell.length_b   1.000
_cell.length_c   1.000
_cell.angle_alpha   90.00
_cell.angle_beta   90.00
_cell.angle_gamma   90.00
#
_symmetry.space_group_name_H-M   'P 1'
#
loop_
_entity.id
_entity.type
_entity.pdbx_description
1 polymer ?
#
loop_
_entity_poly.entity_id
_entity_poly.type
_entity_poly.pdbx_seq_one_letter_code
_entity_poly.pdbx_strand_id
1 'polypeptide(L)'
;MDKNEFCRKLDEDIDRSHETWDAYSYDEEKMSVLFRFLIRTYKDKVEGFCDGLKVNQPYEEPALQAEAYRENIKIMLERLEGFRQNGYQNEGLLEYYLQQEQNDVSMEVDFTQLRLEFGFMQNISNCEKDEIIEKLEEMEEICSRVLLKRPKWELMRKYLIWLSGKDVDIALKILPIFFKINKM
;
A
#
# COMPACT_ATOMS: atom_id res chain seq x y z
N MET A 1 -26.45 -12.92 17.32
CA MET A 1 -26.12 -11.48 17.35
C MET A 1 -26.94 -10.86 16.24
N ASP A 2 -27.77 -9.87 16.59
CA ASP A 2 -28.55 -9.14 15.58
C ASP A 2 -27.61 -8.36 14.67
N LYS A 3 -27.96 -8.18 13.38
CA LYS A 3 -27.08 -7.50 12.41
C LYS A 3 -26.75 -6.08 12.87
N ASN A 4 -27.72 -5.38 13.43
CA ASN A 4 -27.53 -4.03 13.98
C ASN A 4 -26.65 -4.01 15.23
N GLU A 5 -26.76 -5.02 16.09
CA GLU A 5 -25.92 -5.16 17.29
C GLU A 5 -24.45 -5.41 16.91
N PHE A 6 -24.21 -6.23 15.87
CA PHE A 6 -22.88 -6.47 15.35
C PHE A 6 -22.25 -5.21 14.76
N CYS A 7 -22.97 -4.46 13.92
CA CYS A 7 -22.46 -3.24 13.29
C CYS A 7 -22.07 -2.20 14.35
N ARG A 8 -22.97 -1.96 15.32
CA ARG A 8 -22.70 -1.03 16.43
C ARG A 8 -21.46 -1.43 17.23
N LYS A 9 -21.31 -2.72 17.53
CA LYS A 9 -20.13 -3.22 18.24
C LYS A 9 -18.85 -3.08 17.41
N LEU A 10 -18.93 -3.33 16.10
CA LEU A 10 -17.80 -3.17 15.19
C LEU A 10 -17.35 -1.71 15.15
N ASP A 11 -18.28 -0.76 15.09
CA ASP A 11 -17.94 0.67 15.15
C ASP A 11 -17.26 1.06 16.47
N GLU A 12 -17.82 0.63 17.62
CA GLU A 12 -17.21 0.86 18.94
C GLU A 12 -15.81 0.25 19.04
N ASP A 13 -15.61 -0.95 18.49
CA ASP A 13 -14.33 -1.63 18.49
C ASP A 13 -13.31 -0.95 17.54
N ILE A 14 -13.75 -0.41 16.38
CA ILE A 14 -12.91 0.40 15.48
C ILE A 14 -12.42 1.64 16.22
N ASP A 15 -13.35 2.43 16.77
CA ASP A 15 -13.03 3.71 17.43
C ASP A 15 -12.05 3.49 18.58
N ARG A 16 -12.31 2.50 19.44
CA ARG A 16 -11.42 2.12 20.54
C ARG A 16 -10.05 1.64 20.05
N SER A 17 -10.01 0.91 18.94
CA SER A 17 -8.75 0.43 18.38
C SER A 17 -7.91 1.57 17.82
N HIS A 18 -8.53 2.58 17.20
CA HIS A 18 -7.85 3.82 16.80
C HIS A 18 -7.33 4.61 18.00
N GLU A 19 -8.13 4.78 19.06
CA GLU A 19 -7.66 5.43 20.29
C GLU A 19 -6.44 4.72 20.89
N THR A 20 -6.47 3.38 20.91
CA THR A 20 -5.36 2.56 21.42
C THR A 20 -4.12 2.69 20.53
N TRP A 21 -4.31 2.70 19.22
CA TRP A 21 -3.25 2.88 18.24
C TRP A 21 -2.58 4.26 18.37
N ASP A 22 -3.37 5.33 18.42
CA ASP A 22 -2.86 6.70 18.50
C ASP A 22 -2.08 6.95 19.79
N ALA A 23 -2.54 6.36 20.90
CA ALA A 23 -1.89 6.53 22.20
C ALA A 23 -0.69 5.58 22.41
N TYR A 24 -0.70 4.38 21.82
CA TYR A 24 0.21 3.30 22.21
C TYR A 24 0.84 2.53 21.02
N SER A 25 0.85 3.08 19.80
CA SER A 25 1.38 2.38 18.61
C SER A 25 2.84 1.91 18.70
N TYR A 26 3.63 2.45 19.64
CA TYR A 26 5.01 2.05 19.90
C TYR A 26 5.18 1.11 21.11
N ASP A 27 4.09 0.76 21.79
CA ASP A 27 4.07 -0.17 22.93
C ASP A 27 3.76 -1.60 22.44
N GLU A 28 4.78 -2.46 22.46
CA GLU A 28 4.70 -3.84 21.95
C GLU A 28 3.63 -4.67 22.67
N GLU A 29 3.50 -4.54 23.99
CA GLU A 29 2.54 -5.33 24.76
C GLU A 29 1.11 -4.90 24.41
N LYS A 30 0.86 -3.59 24.33
CA LYS A 30 -0.45 -3.04 23.93
C LYS A 30 -0.80 -3.44 22.50
N MET A 31 0.15 -3.35 21.57
CA MET A 31 -0.07 -3.75 20.18
C MET A 31 -0.30 -5.26 20.06
N SER A 32 0.45 -6.10 20.79
CA SER A 32 0.21 -7.54 20.82
C SER A 32 -1.19 -7.90 21.34
N VAL A 33 -1.68 -7.19 22.36
CA VAL A 33 -3.04 -7.39 22.89
C VAL A 33 -4.09 -6.96 21.85
N LEU A 34 -3.90 -5.80 21.22
CA LEU A 34 -4.81 -5.29 20.20
C LEU A 34 -4.86 -6.22 18.97
N PHE A 35 -3.70 -6.64 18.47
CA PHE A 35 -3.59 -7.60 17.37
C PHE A 35 -4.38 -8.89 17.66
N ARG A 36 -4.16 -9.50 18.84
CA ARG A 36 -4.88 -10.73 19.25
C ARG A 36 -6.38 -10.50 19.37
N PHE A 37 -6.80 -9.35 19.89
CA PHE A 37 -8.20 -8.98 19.99
C PHE A 37 -8.86 -8.89 18.61
N LEU A 38 -8.25 -8.18 17.67
CA LEU A 38 -8.76 -8.00 16.30
C LEU A 38 -8.88 -9.35 15.57
N ILE A 39 -7.82 -10.16 15.60
CA ILE A 39 -7.81 -11.50 14.99
C ILE A 39 -8.92 -12.37 15.58
N ARG A 40 -9.00 -12.47 16.91
CA ARG A 40 -10.00 -13.33 17.57
C ARG A 40 -11.44 -12.90 17.26
N THR A 41 -11.66 -11.60 17.04
CA THR A 41 -13.00 -11.04 16.92
C THR A 41 -13.51 -11.03 15.48
N TYR A 42 -12.62 -10.79 14.51
CA TYR A 42 -12.99 -10.45 13.13
C TYR A 42 -12.47 -11.40 12.05
N LYS A 43 -11.49 -12.27 12.35
CA LYS A 43 -10.91 -13.22 11.38
C LYS A 43 -11.96 -14.03 10.60
N ASP A 44 -12.98 -14.53 11.29
CA ASP A 44 -14.00 -15.39 10.67
C ASP A 44 -15.24 -14.61 10.20
N LYS A 45 -15.23 -13.28 10.33
CA LYS A 45 -16.38 -12.41 10.02
C LYS A 45 -16.14 -11.52 8.80
N VAL A 46 -14.90 -11.07 8.61
CA VAL A 46 -14.49 -10.24 7.48
C VAL A 46 -13.65 -11.10 6.54
N GLU A 47 -14.05 -11.19 5.28
CA GLU A 47 -13.34 -11.97 4.27
C GLU A 47 -11.98 -11.34 3.96
N GLY A 48 -10.94 -12.18 3.83
CA GLY A 48 -9.57 -11.74 3.60
C GLY A 48 -8.94 -10.95 4.77
N PHE A 49 -9.55 -10.96 5.96
CA PHE A 49 -9.11 -10.13 7.09
C PHE A 49 -7.64 -10.32 7.49
N CYS A 50 -7.12 -11.54 7.34
CA CYS A 50 -5.75 -11.89 7.70
C CYS A 50 -4.77 -11.92 6.53
N ASP A 51 -5.20 -11.55 5.31
CA ASP A 51 -4.36 -11.68 4.12
C ASP A 51 -3.19 -10.69 4.17
N GLY A 52 -1.99 -11.11 3.77
CA GLY A 52 -0.81 -10.21 3.75
C GLY A 52 -0.28 -9.77 5.12
N LEU A 53 -0.80 -10.31 6.23
CA LEU A 53 -0.23 -10.04 7.56
C LEU A 53 1.16 -10.70 7.69
N LYS A 54 2.13 -9.95 8.24
CA LYS A 54 3.45 -10.45 8.58
C LYS A 54 3.36 -11.44 9.74
N VAL A 55 4.10 -12.54 9.65
CA VAL A 55 4.18 -13.56 10.71
C VAL A 55 5.27 -13.17 11.70
N ASN A 56 4.87 -12.87 12.94
CA ASN A 56 5.82 -12.68 14.03
C ASN A 56 6.50 -14.00 14.39
N GLN A 57 7.83 -14.05 14.29
CA GLN A 57 8.60 -15.22 14.67
C GLN A 57 9.14 -15.07 16.10
N PRO A 58 9.04 -16.12 16.96
CA PRO A 58 9.38 -16.03 18.38
C PRO A 58 10.84 -15.65 18.69
N TYR A 59 11.72 -15.76 17.72
CA TYR A 59 13.16 -15.49 17.83
C TYR A 59 13.58 -14.16 17.22
N GLU A 60 12.65 -13.38 16.66
CA GLU A 60 12.93 -12.02 16.18
C GLU A 60 13.19 -11.07 17.36
N GLU A 61 13.95 -10.01 17.09
CA GLU A 61 14.19 -8.99 18.10
C GLU A 61 12.86 -8.31 18.48
N PRO A 62 12.67 -7.91 19.76
CA PRO A 62 11.43 -7.26 20.21
C PRO A 62 11.04 -6.03 19.38
N ALA A 63 12.02 -5.28 18.85
CA ALA A 63 11.77 -4.14 17.98
C ALA A 63 11.13 -4.54 16.64
N LEU A 64 11.59 -5.63 16.02
CA LEU A 64 11.03 -6.16 14.78
C LEU A 64 9.63 -6.73 15.01
N GLN A 65 9.42 -7.40 16.14
CA GLN A 65 8.09 -7.90 16.53
C GLN A 65 7.10 -6.75 16.75
N ALA A 66 7.53 -5.68 17.43
CA ALA A 66 6.72 -4.48 17.62
C ALA A 66 6.34 -3.82 16.28
N GLU A 67 7.29 -3.70 15.35
CA GLU A 67 7.05 -3.15 14.01
C GLU A 67 6.07 -4.01 13.21
N ALA A 68 6.23 -5.33 13.23
CA ALA A 68 5.32 -6.24 12.56
C ALA A 68 3.90 -6.22 13.17
N TYR A 69 3.75 -6.12 14.50
CA TYR A 69 2.42 -5.88 15.10
C TYR A 69 1.82 -4.57 14.61
N ARG A 70 2.62 -3.51 14.56
CA ARG A 70 2.17 -2.19 14.13
C ARG A 70 1.64 -2.24 12.70
N GLU A 71 2.43 -2.71 11.75
CA GLU A 71 2.00 -2.83 10.35
C GLU A 71 0.77 -3.72 10.19
N ASN A 72 0.72 -4.86 10.89
CA ASN A 72 -0.42 -5.76 10.82
C ASN A 72 -1.71 -5.13 11.35
N ILE A 73 -1.63 -4.39 12.46
CA ILE A 73 -2.80 -3.69 13.01
C ILE A 73 -3.27 -2.60 12.05
N LYS A 74 -2.34 -1.87 11.42
CA LYS A 74 -2.69 -0.88 10.39
C LYS A 74 -3.53 -1.50 9.27
N ILE A 75 -3.07 -2.62 8.70
CA ILE A 75 -3.80 -3.36 7.65
C ILE A 75 -5.17 -3.83 8.16
N MET A 76 -5.24 -4.37 9.38
CA MET A 76 -6.50 -4.84 9.95
C MET A 76 -7.50 -3.69 10.18
N LEU A 77 -7.05 -2.52 10.63
CA LEU A 77 -7.91 -1.34 10.79
C LEU A 77 -8.42 -0.83 9.45
N GLU A 78 -7.55 -0.72 8.44
CA GLU A 78 -7.95 -0.35 7.08
C GLU A 78 -9.01 -1.29 6.52
N ARG A 79 -8.93 -2.59 6.82
CA ARG A 79 -9.94 -3.58 6.42
C ARG A 79 -11.26 -3.46 7.19
N LEU A 80 -11.21 -3.18 8.48
CA LEU A 80 -12.45 -2.94 9.24
C LEU A 80 -13.17 -1.68 8.74
N GLU A 81 -12.40 -0.63 8.42
CA GLU A 81 -12.91 0.58 7.79
C GLU A 81 -13.52 0.32 6.41
N GLY A 82 -12.82 -0.44 5.56
CA GLY A 82 -13.35 -0.85 4.26
C GLY A 82 -14.62 -1.67 4.38
N PHE A 83 -14.67 -2.60 5.34
CA PHE A 83 -15.87 -3.39 5.63
C PHE A 83 -17.04 -2.53 6.10
N ARG A 84 -16.78 -1.53 6.96
CA ARG A 84 -17.76 -0.52 7.40
C ARG A 84 -18.27 0.30 6.23
N GLN A 85 -17.37 0.79 5.38
CA GLN A 85 -17.69 1.60 4.20
C GLN A 85 -18.46 0.79 3.13
N ASN A 86 -18.21 -0.52 3.03
CA ASN A 86 -18.99 -1.46 2.21
C ASN A 86 -20.31 -1.91 2.87
N GLY A 87 -20.81 -1.19 3.87
CA GLY A 87 -22.10 -1.48 4.50
C GLY A 87 -22.14 -2.76 5.33
N TYR A 88 -21.00 -3.15 5.91
CA TYR A 88 -20.82 -4.32 6.78
C TYR A 88 -21.13 -5.65 6.07
N GLN A 89 -20.70 -5.79 4.81
CA GLN A 89 -20.88 -6.98 3.98
C GLN A 89 -19.58 -7.38 3.30
N ASN A 90 -19.38 -8.69 3.12
CA ASN A 90 -18.24 -9.24 2.40
C ASN A 90 -18.45 -9.19 0.88
N GLU A 91 -19.70 -9.24 0.42
CA GLU A 91 -20.02 -9.12 -1.00
C GLU A 91 -19.67 -7.71 -1.50
N GLY A 92 -18.86 -7.62 -2.55
CA GLY A 92 -18.34 -6.34 -3.06
C GLY A 92 -17.13 -5.79 -2.32
N LEU A 93 -16.65 -6.43 -1.25
CA LEU A 93 -15.56 -5.89 -0.42
C LEU A 93 -14.21 -5.91 -1.15
N LEU A 94 -13.94 -6.96 -1.93
CA LEU A 94 -12.76 -7.02 -2.78
C LEU A 94 -12.81 -5.96 -3.88
N GLU A 95 -13.96 -5.81 -4.55
CA GLU A 95 -14.15 -4.75 -5.54
C GLU A 95 -13.98 -3.35 -4.93
N TYR A 96 -14.43 -3.15 -3.69
CA TYR A 96 -14.23 -1.90 -2.95
C TYR A 96 -12.73 -1.59 -2.75
N TYR A 97 -11.93 -2.57 -2.31
CA TYR A 97 -10.48 -2.39 -2.17
C TYR A 97 -9.80 -2.11 -3.51
N LEU A 98 -10.18 -2.83 -4.58
CA LEU A 98 -9.63 -2.61 -5.92
C LEU A 98 -9.98 -1.22 -6.49
N GLN A 99 -11.16 -0.68 -6.16
CA GLN A 99 -11.55 0.68 -6.56
C GLN A 99 -10.73 1.76 -5.84
N GLN A 100 -10.37 1.54 -4.56
CA GLN A 100 -9.48 2.44 -3.83
C GLN A 100 -8.08 2.44 -4.44
N GLU A 101 -7.53 1.27 -4.81
CA GLU A 101 -6.25 1.16 -5.51
C GLU A 101 -6.28 1.82 -6.91
N GLN A 102 -7.38 1.70 -7.65
CA GLN A 102 -7.52 2.34 -8.97
C GLN A 102 -7.50 3.88 -8.91
N ASN A 103 -7.99 4.49 -7.83
CA ASN A 103 -7.99 5.94 -7.69
C ASN A 103 -6.60 6.54 -7.47
N ASP A 104 -5.57 5.73 -7.19
CA ASP A 104 -4.20 6.19 -6.93
C ASP A 104 -3.30 6.18 -8.19
N VAL A 105 -3.76 5.57 -9.29
CA VAL A 105 -3.01 5.54 -10.56
C VAL A 105 -3.38 6.76 -11.42
N SER A 106 -2.76 7.90 -11.14
CA SER A 106 -2.82 9.06 -12.05
C SER A 106 -2.11 8.74 -13.37
N MET A 107 -2.85 8.76 -14.48
CA MET A 107 -2.28 8.68 -15.84
C MET A 107 -1.58 9.98 -16.28
N GLU A 108 -1.75 11.07 -15.52
CA GLU A 108 -0.96 12.29 -15.71
C GLU A 108 0.27 12.23 -14.80
N VAL A 109 1.40 11.95 -15.43
CA VAL A 109 2.68 11.86 -14.73
C VAL A 109 3.44 13.17 -14.84
N ASP A 110 3.83 13.75 -13.70
CA ASP A 110 4.87 14.78 -13.63
C ASP A 110 6.15 14.15 -13.08
N PHE A 111 7.24 14.21 -13.85
CA PHE A 111 8.54 13.69 -13.43
C PHE A 111 9.06 14.40 -12.18
N THR A 112 8.74 15.68 -12.01
CA THR A 112 9.09 16.46 -10.81
C THR A 112 8.36 15.93 -9.59
N GLN A 113 7.06 15.67 -9.72
CA GLN A 113 6.25 15.12 -8.64
C GLN A 113 6.69 13.70 -8.27
N LEU A 114 6.95 12.83 -9.25
CA LEU A 114 7.43 11.47 -8.99
C LEU A 114 8.75 11.46 -8.21
N ARG A 115 9.72 12.31 -8.58
CA ARG A 115 10.99 12.42 -7.85
C ARG A 115 10.78 12.81 -6.39
N LEU A 116 9.88 13.77 -6.13
CA LEU A 116 9.53 14.16 -4.77
C LEU A 116 8.90 13.00 -4.00
N GLU A 117 7.90 12.32 -4.58
CA GLU A 117 7.24 11.17 -3.96
C GLU A 117 8.22 10.06 -3.59
N PHE A 118 9.11 9.66 -4.50
CA PHE A 118 10.15 8.67 -4.22
C PHE A 118 11.18 9.15 -3.18
N GLY A 119 11.50 10.45 -3.16
CA GLY A 119 12.36 11.04 -2.14
C GLY A 119 11.79 10.88 -0.73
N PHE A 120 10.48 11.06 -0.57
CA PHE A 120 9.78 11.00 0.72
C PHE A 120 9.37 9.58 1.16
N MET A 121 9.34 8.60 0.26
CA MET A 121 9.04 7.20 0.59
C MET A 121 10.00 6.65 1.67
N GLN A 122 9.46 6.18 2.79
CA GLN A 122 10.27 5.62 3.90
C GLN A 122 10.51 4.10 3.75
N ASN A 123 9.76 3.44 2.88
CA ASN A 123 9.77 2.00 2.65
C ASN A 123 10.88 1.53 1.69
N ILE A 124 11.68 2.45 1.12
CA ILE A 124 12.76 2.15 0.18
C ILE A 124 14.10 2.68 0.69
N SER A 125 15.17 1.92 0.42
CA SER A 125 16.54 2.30 0.80
C SER A 125 17.04 3.52 0.03
N ASN A 126 17.98 4.28 0.60
CA ASN A 126 18.54 5.46 -0.06
C ASN A 126 19.23 5.12 -1.40
N CYS A 127 19.91 3.98 -1.49
CA CYS A 127 20.52 3.56 -2.76
C CYS A 127 19.48 3.23 -3.84
N GLU A 128 18.33 2.67 -3.44
CA GLU A 128 17.23 2.42 -4.36
C GLU A 128 16.53 3.72 -4.79
N LYS A 129 16.40 4.70 -3.89
CA LYS A 129 15.93 6.04 -4.24
C LYS A 129 16.80 6.69 -5.30
N ASP A 130 18.12 6.68 -5.10
CA ASP A 130 19.07 7.28 -6.02
C ASP A 130 18.99 6.60 -7.40
N GLU A 131 18.91 5.27 -7.44
CA GLU A 131 18.72 4.50 -8.67
C GLU A 131 17.41 4.90 -9.38
N ILE A 132 16.30 4.99 -8.65
CA ILE A 132 15.00 5.36 -9.22
C ILE A 132 15.06 6.79 -9.81
N ILE A 133 15.66 7.73 -9.09
CA ILE A 133 15.79 9.13 -9.54
C ILE A 133 16.65 9.21 -10.82
N GLU A 134 17.78 8.51 -10.87
CA GLU A 134 18.64 8.42 -12.06
C GLU A 134 17.85 7.85 -13.26
N LYS A 135 17.13 6.75 -13.05
CA LYS A 135 16.33 6.14 -14.14
C LYS A 135 15.18 7.03 -14.59
N LEU A 136 14.55 7.79 -13.68
CA LEU A 136 13.53 8.77 -14.04
C LEU A 136 14.10 9.91 -14.88
N GLU A 137 15.32 10.40 -14.61
CA GLU A 137 16.01 11.38 -15.46
C GLU A 137 16.27 10.84 -16.86
N GLU A 138 16.80 9.62 -16.98
CA GLU A 138 17.03 9.02 -18.29
C GLU A 138 15.70 8.83 -19.07
N MET A 139 14.63 8.42 -18.38
CA MET A 139 13.30 8.27 -18.99
C MET A 139 12.71 9.61 -19.43
N GLU A 140 12.88 10.68 -18.63
CA GLU A 140 12.44 12.04 -18.99
C GLU A 140 13.20 12.55 -20.22
N GLU A 141 14.50 12.31 -20.28
CA GLU A 141 15.32 12.66 -21.44
C GLU A 141 14.82 11.93 -22.70
N ILE A 142 14.55 10.63 -22.61
CA ILE A 142 14.01 9.86 -23.74
C ILE A 142 12.63 10.38 -24.15
N CYS A 143 11.79 10.74 -23.18
CA CYS A 143 10.45 11.28 -23.44
C CYS A 143 10.51 12.65 -24.13
N SER A 144 11.48 13.51 -23.77
CA SER A 144 11.66 14.83 -24.38
C SER A 144 12.25 14.79 -25.80
N ARG A 145 12.91 13.70 -26.19
CA ARG A 145 13.41 13.52 -27.56
C ARG A 145 12.26 13.39 -28.58
N VAL A 146 12.39 14.08 -29.71
CA VAL A 146 11.46 13.99 -30.84
C VAL A 146 11.77 12.72 -31.65
N LEU A 147 11.28 11.59 -31.16
CA LEU A 147 11.42 10.27 -31.79
C LEU A 147 10.04 9.69 -32.11
N LEU A 148 9.96 8.94 -33.20
CA LEU A 148 8.79 8.12 -33.51
C LEU A 148 8.54 7.07 -32.42
N LYS A 149 7.29 6.60 -32.32
CA LYS A 149 6.82 5.67 -31.26
C LYS A 149 7.68 4.41 -31.15
N ARG A 150 8.04 3.77 -32.27
CA ARG A 150 8.86 2.54 -32.29
C ARG A 150 10.28 2.77 -31.73
N PRO A 151 11.08 3.71 -32.25
CA PRO A 151 12.40 4.02 -31.68
C PRO A 151 12.34 4.45 -30.20
N LYS A 152 11.35 5.27 -29.82
CA LYS A 152 11.17 5.70 -28.42
C LYS A 152 10.83 4.50 -27.52
N TRP A 153 9.99 3.58 -27.98
CA TRP A 153 9.69 2.32 -27.30
C TRP A 153 10.94 1.45 -27.09
N GLU A 154 11.78 1.27 -28.11
CA GLU A 154 13.00 0.45 -27.97
C GLU A 154 13.96 1.02 -26.92
N LEU A 155 14.09 2.36 -26.84
CA LEU A 155 14.88 3.02 -25.79
C LEU A 155 14.25 2.89 -24.41
N MET A 156 12.92 2.94 -24.33
CA MET A 156 12.18 2.80 -23.08
C MET A 156 12.12 1.35 -22.57
N ARG A 157 12.19 0.36 -23.47
CA ARG A 157 12.00 -1.07 -23.17
C ARG A 157 12.94 -1.58 -22.07
N LYS A 158 14.19 -1.10 -22.04
CA LYS A 158 15.16 -1.50 -21.00
C LYS A 158 14.70 -1.09 -19.59
N TYR A 159 13.98 0.02 -19.46
CA TYR A 159 13.41 0.45 -18.17
C TYR A 159 12.18 -0.36 -17.78
N LEU A 160 11.43 -0.89 -18.75
CA LEU A 160 10.31 -1.79 -18.44
C LEU A 160 10.81 -3.12 -17.85
N ILE A 161 11.91 -3.64 -18.39
CA ILE A 161 12.57 -4.84 -17.85
C ILE A 161 13.12 -4.54 -16.45
N TRP A 162 13.77 -3.40 -16.26
CA TRP A 162 14.23 -2.97 -14.94
C TRP A 162 13.07 -2.84 -13.93
N LEU A 163 11.96 -2.21 -14.34
CA LEU A 163 10.78 -2.02 -13.50
C LEU A 163 10.14 -3.33 -13.05
N SER A 164 10.20 -4.37 -13.88
CA SER A 164 9.67 -5.70 -13.54
C SER A 164 10.36 -6.36 -12.35
N GLY A 165 11.55 -5.89 -11.96
CA GLY A 165 12.28 -6.34 -10.77
C GLY A 165 12.06 -5.47 -9.54
N LYS A 166 11.21 -4.44 -9.60
CA LYS A 166 10.93 -3.51 -8.51
C LYS A 166 9.63 -3.87 -7.78
N ASP A 167 9.47 -3.30 -6.59
CA ASP A 167 8.25 -3.42 -5.79
C ASP A 167 7.01 -2.88 -6.54
N VAL A 168 5.84 -3.41 -6.22
CA VAL A 168 4.58 -3.08 -6.87
C VAL A 168 4.24 -1.59 -6.77
N ASP A 169 4.54 -0.94 -5.63
CA ASP A 169 4.24 0.48 -5.42
C ASP A 169 5.09 1.36 -6.35
N ILE A 170 6.35 0.97 -6.54
CA ILE A 170 7.28 1.63 -7.46
C ILE A 170 6.83 1.39 -8.90
N ALA A 171 6.48 0.15 -9.23
CA ALA A 171 6.03 -0.24 -10.55
C ALA A 171 4.79 0.55 -10.97
N LEU A 172 3.76 0.62 -10.12
CA LEU A 172 2.51 1.32 -10.40
C LEU A 172 2.69 2.82 -10.60
N LYS A 173 3.64 3.46 -9.91
CA LYS A 173 3.96 4.88 -10.08
C LYS A 173 4.72 5.20 -11.37
N ILE A 174 5.60 4.31 -11.83
CA ILE A 174 6.44 4.53 -13.02
C ILE A 174 5.76 4.04 -14.30
N LEU A 175 4.94 2.99 -14.26
CA LEU A 175 4.26 2.42 -15.43
C LEU A 175 3.47 3.46 -16.26
N PRO A 176 2.76 4.42 -15.64
CA PRO A 176 2.07 5.50 -16.36
C PRO A 176 2.97 6.32 -17.31
N ILE A 177 4.29 6.40 -17.06
CA ILE A 177 5.26 7.12 -17.92
C ILE A 177 5.28 6.56 -19.33
N PHE A 178 5.15 5.24 -19.48
CA PHE A 178 5.20 4.58 -20.79
C PHE A 178 4.04 5.00 -21.70
N PHE A 179 2.91 5.44 -21.14
CA PHE A 179 1.80 5.96 -21.93
C PHE A 179 2.07 7.35 -22.52
N LYS A 180 3.05 8.12 -21.99
CA LYS A 180 3.49 9.39 -22.61
C LYS A 180 4.13 9.19 -23.99
N ILE A 181 4.62 7.98 -24.32
CA ILE A 181 5.10 7.64 -25.67
C ILE A 181 4.01 7.87 -26.72
N ASN A 182 2.73 7.78 -26.32
CA ASN A 182 1.59 7.90 -27.23
C ASN A 182 1.02 9.33 -27.31
N LYS A 183 1.34 10.21 -26.36
CA LYS A 183 0.74 11.55 -26.18
C LYS A 183 1.57 12.71 -26.79
N MET A 184 2.75 12.46 -27.38
CA MET A 184 3.59 13.49 -28.02
C MET A 184 3.86 13.21 -29.50
#